data_AF-A0A7C5DAY4-F1
#
_entry.id   AF-A0A7C5DAY4-F1
#
_cell.length_a   1.000
_cell.length_b   1.000
_cell.length_c   1.000
_cell.angle_alpha   90.00
_cell.angle_beta   90.00
_cell.angle_gamma   90.00
#
_symmetry.space_group_name_H-M   'P 1'
#
loop_
_entity.id
_entity.type
_entity.pdbx_description
1 polymer ?
#
loop_
_entity_poly.entity_id
_entity_poly.type
_entity_poly.pdbx_seq_one_letter_code
_entity_poly.pdbx_strand_id
1 'polypeptide(L)'
;MWKIFISTFVAIFLAELGDKTQFAVFSLSAEKKSPFVIAIAATLAMGASSLIAAMLGNITGHFVSPRITRYVAGAVFVILGVVILFGKM
;
A
#
# COMPACT_ATOMS: atom_id res chain seq x y z
N MET A 1 14.96 6.81 -16.71
CA MET A 1 14.55 6.60 -15.30
C MET A 1 13.45 7.56 -14.85
N TRP A 2 13.54 8.88 -15.10
CA TRP A 2 12.57 9.87 -14.58
C TRP A 2 11.11 9.61 -14.97
N LYS A 3 10.86 9.13 -16.20
CA LYS A 3 9.51 8.74 -16.67
C LYS A 3 8.87 7.66 -15.79
N ILE A 4 9.62 6.60 -15.47
CA ILE A 4 9.13 5.47 -14.66
C ILE A 4 8.86 5.95 -13.23
N PHE A 5 9.79 6.73 -12.67
CA PHE A 5 9.64 7.31 -11.34
C PHE A 5 8.35 8.16 -11.23
N ILE A 6 8.15 9.12 -12.15
CA ILE A 6 6.94 9.96 -12.14
C ILE A 6 5.69 9.11 -12.34
N SER A 7 5.69 8.16 -13.29
CA SER A 7 4.50 7.35 -13.55
C SER A 7 4.11 6.50 -12.34
N THR A 8 5.08 5.87 -11.68
CA THR A 8 4.85 5.05 -10.50
C THR A 8 4.45 5.93 -9.31
N PHE A 9 5.10 7.08 -9.12
CA PHE A 9 4.74 8.04 -8.08
C PHE A 9 3.30 8.51 -8.24
N VAL A 10 2.91 8.98 -9.42
CA VAL A 10 1.53 9.46 -9.68
C VAL A 10 0.52 8.33 -9.51
N ALA A 11 0.82 7.12 -10.02
CA ALA A 11 -0.09 5.98 -9.89
C ALA A 11 -0.33 5.58 -8.43
N ILE A 12 0.75 5.45 -7.64
CA ILE A 12 0.64 5.10 -6.21
C ILE A 12 0.01 6.24 -5.43
N PHE A 13 0.44 7.48 -5.68
CA PHE A 13 -0.11 8.66 -5.00
C PHE A 13 -1.62 8.75 -5.19
N LEU A 14 -2.12 8.60 -6.42
CA LEU A 14 -3.56 8.60 -6.69
C LEU A 14 -4.28 7.39 -6.08
N ALA A 15 -3.64 6.21 -6.07
CA ALA A 15 -4.23 5.00 -5.49
C ALA A 15 -4.36 5.08 -3.96
N GLU A 16 -3.41 5.75 -3.30
CA GLU A 16 -3.34 5.86 -1.83
C GLU A 16 -4.01 7.15 -1.31
N LEU A 17 -4.38 8.09 -2.20
CA LEU A 17 -4.99 9.37 -1.79
C LEU A 17 -6.37 9.13 -1.19
N GLY A 18 -6.56 9.51 0.07
CA GLY A 18 -7.83 9.36 0.77
C GLY A 18 -8.09 7.94 1.28
N ASP A 19 -7.07 7.09 1.36
CA ASP A 19 -7.22 5.76 1.95
C ASP A 19 -7.55 5.84 3.46
N LYS A 20 -8.18 4.78 3.98
CA LYS A 20 -8.56 4.60 5.39
C LYS A 20 -7.39 4.83 6.34
N THR A 21 -6.17 4.46 5.94
CA THR A 21 -4.96 4.72 6.72
C THR A 21 -4.72 6.20 6.97
N GLN A 22 -4.98 7.08 5.99
CA GLN A 22 -4.84 8.53 6.15
C GLN A 22 -5.87 9.08 7.14
N PHE A 23 -7.13 8.63 7.05
CA PHE A 23 -8.16 9.01 8.02
C PHE A 23 -7.83 8.57 9.45
N ALA A 24 -7.25 7.38 9.63
CA ALA A 24 -6.79 6.91 10.95
C ALA A 24 -5.68 7.81 11.51
N VAL A 25 -4.72 8.21 10.67
CA VAL A 25 -3.63 9.13 11.05
C VAL A 25 -4.17 10.53 11.41
N PHE A 26 -5.15 11.04 10.65
CA PHE A 26 -5.81 12.31 10.98
C PHE A 26 -6.57 12.23 12.30
N SER A 27 -7.32 11.15 12.53
CA SER A 27 -8.04 10.92 13.78
C SER A 27 -7.08 10.87 14.97
N LEU A 28 -5.99 10.11 14.84
CA LEU A 28 -4.98 10.00 15.90
C LEU A 28 -4.27 11.33 16.16
N SER A 29 -4.01 12.11 15.11
CA SER A 29 -3.41 13.45 15.22
C SER A 29 -4.35 14.46 15.87
N ALA A 30 -5.66 14.31 15.69
CA ALA A 30 -6.67 15.15 16.34
C ALA A 30 -6.81 14.84 17.84
N GLU A 31 -6.64 13.57 18.23
CA GLU A 31 -6.79 13.13 19.63
C GLU A 31 -5.55 13.40 20.49
N LYS A 32 -4.35 13.33 19.89
CA LYS A 32 -3.07 13.48 20.59
C LYS A 32 -2.53 14.90 20.46
N LYS A 33 -1.89 15.41 21.52
CA LYS A 33 -1.28 16.76 21.55
C LYS A 33 -0.03 16.94 20.65
N SER A 34 0.38 15.93 19.87
CA SER A 34 1.61 15.98 19.05
C SER A 34 1.37 15.50 17.61
N PRO A 35 0.72 16.32 16.77
CA PRO A 35 0.41 15.94 15.39
C PRO A 35 1.68 15.73 14.54
N PHE A 36 2.76 16.48 14.82
CA PHE A 36 4.04 16.34 14.11
C PHE A 36 4.69 14.97 14.33
N VAL A 37 4.68 14.47 15.57
CA VAL A 37 5.25 13.15 15.88
C VAL A 37 4.47 12.05 15.18
N ILE A 38 3.15 12.17 15.12
CA ILE A 38 2.27 11.20 14.45
C ILE A 38 2.48 11.23 12.94
N ALA A 39 2.58 12.42 12.34
CA ALA A 39 2.88 12.55 10.92
C ALA A 39 4.21 11.89 10.55
N ILE A 40 5.27 12.13 11.33
CA ILE A 40 6.59 11.51 11.10
C ILE A 40 6.51 10.00 11.29
N ALA A 41 5.87 9.52 12.36
CA ALA A 41 5.73 8.09 12.63
C ALA A 41 4.94 7.37 11.51
N ALA A 42 3.82 7.96 11.06
CA ALA A 42 3.02 7.43 9.96
C ALA A 42 3.81 7.40 8.64
N THR A 43 4.55 8.46 8.34
CA THR A 43 5.40 8.55 7.15
C THR A 43 6.50 7.49 7.17
N LEU A 44 7.17 7.32 8.31
CA LEU A 44 8.21 6.30 8.48
C LEU A 44 7.63 4.88 8.40
N ALA A 45 6.48 4.63 9.02
CA ALA A 45 5.81 3.35 8.95
C ALA A 45 5.43 2.99 7.51
N MET A 46 4.80 3.91 6.77
CA MET A 46 4.38 3.69 5.38
C MET A 46 5.57 3.60 4.42
N GLY A 47 6.61 4.39 4.64
CA GLY A 47 7.87 4.30 3.91
C GLY A 47 8.57 2.95 4.14
N ALA A 48 8.64 2.49 5.39
CA ALA A 48 9.24 1.22 5.76
C ALA A 48 8.45 0.04 5.17
N SER A 49 7.12 0.04 5.28
CA SER A 49 6.28 -1.02 4.72
C SER A 49 6.41 -1.09 3.19
N SER A 50 6.43 0.05 2.51
CA SER A 50 6.62 0.12 1.06
C SER A 50 8.01 -0.38 0.63
N LEU A 51 9.05 -0.02 1.40
CA LEU A 51 10.41 -0.49 1.14
C LEU A 51 10.51 -2.01 1.28
N ILE A 52 9.96 -2.57 2.37
CA ILE A 52 9.92 -4.02 2.61
C ILE A 52 9.15 -4.72 1.47
N ALA A 53 7.98 -4.21 1.09
CA ALA A 53 7.19 -4.76 -0.01
C ALA A 53 7.95 -4.74 -1.34
N ALA A 54 8.65 -3.64 -1.66
CA ALA A 54 9.46 -3.52 -2.87
C ALA A 54 10.66 -4.49 -2.87
N MET A 55 11.36 -4.64 -1.74
CA MET A 55 12.47 -5.58 -1.61
C MET A 55 12.00 -7.03 -1.78
N LEU A 56 10.91 -7.41 -1.11
CA LEU A 56 10.32 -8.74 -1.25
C LEU A 56 9.80 -9.00 -2.67
N GLY A 57 9.19 -8.00 -3.31
CA GLY A 57 8.76 -8.06 -4.69
C GLY A 57 9.92 -8.28 -5.66
N ASN A 58 11.04 -7.57 -5.46
CA ASN A 58 12.25 -7.75 -6.26
C ASN A 58 12.84 -9.15 -6.10
N ILE A 59 12.99 -9.63 -4.86
CA ILE A 59 13.51 -10.98 -4.58
C ILE A 59 12.61 -12.04 -5.23
N THR A 60 11.30 -11.96 -5.00
CA THR A 60 10.33 -12.93 -5.53
C THR A 60 10.28 -12.90 -7.06
N GLY A 61 10.49 -11.73 -7.67
CA GLY A 61 10.56 -11.58 -9.13
C GLY A 61 11.72 -12.33 -9.79
N HIS A 62 12.77 -12.69 -9.05
CA HIS A 62 13.84 -13.54 -9.54
C HIS A 62 13.47 -15.03 -9.58
N PHE A 63 12.55 -15.47 -8.71
CA PHE A 63 12.15 -16.88 -8.59
C PHE A 63 10.81 -17.19 -9.27
N VAL A 64 9.93 -16.20 -9.40
CA VAL A 64 8.56 -16.37 -9.89
C VAL A 64 8.33 -15.55 -11.15
N SER A 65 7.83 -16.20 -12.20
CA SER A 65 7.51 -15.51 -13.46
C SER A 65 6.46 -14.41 -13.23
N PRO A 66 6.63 -13.21 -13.82
CA PRO A 66 5.66 -12.11 -13.71
C PRO A 66 4.23 -12.50 -14.11
N ARG A 67 4.09 -13.49 -15.02
CA ARG A 67 2.79 -14.01 -15.43
C ARG A 67 2.05 -14.71 -14.28
N ILE A 68 2.77 -15.54 -13.53
CA ILE A 68 2.20 -16.27 -12.38
C ILE A 68 1.79 -15.28 -11.31
N THR A 69 2.67 -14.32 -10.97
CA THR A 69 2.39 -13.28 -9.98
C THR A 69 1.12 -12.50 -10.32
N ARG A 70 0.92 -12.14 -11.60
CA ARG A 70 -0.27 -11.41 -12.04
C ARG A 70 -1.56 -12.21 -11.87
N TYR A 71 -1.57 -13.49 -12.24
CA TYR A 71 -2.75 -14.34 -12.08
C TYR A 71 -3.06 -14.60 -10.60
N VAL A 72 -2.06 -14.87 -9.78
CA VAL A 72 -2.23 -15.10 -8.34
C VAL A 72 -2.76 -13.84 -7.66
N ALA A 73 -2.15 -12.67 -7.92
CA ALA A 73 -2.62 -11.40 -7.37
C ALA A 73 -4.07 -11.12 -7.77
N GLY A 74 -4.43 -11.30 -9.05
CA GLY A 74 -5.79 -11.13 -9.52
C GLY A 74 -6.78 -12.09 -8.85
N ALA A 75 -6.43 -13.36 -8.71
CA ALA A 75 -7.27 -14.35 -8.03
C ALA A 75 -7.50 -13.99 -6.56
N VAL A 76 -6.44 -13.55 -5.84
CA VAL A 76 -6.56 -13.08 -4.45
C VAL A 76 -7.49 -11.88 -4.36
N PHE A 77 -7.37 -10.89 -5.26
CA PHE A 77 -8.27 -9.73 -5.30
C PHE A 77 -9.73 -10.13 -5.55
N VAL A 78 -9.99 -11.06 -6.47
CA VAL A 78 -11.34 -11.56 -6.75
C VAL A 78 -11.91 -12.28 -5.53
N ILE A 79 -11.12 -13.16 -4.89
CA ILE A 79 -11.54 -13.89 -3.68
C ILE A 79 -11.87 -12.90 -2.56
N LEU A 80 -11.00 -11.93 -2.29
CA LEU A 80 -11.26 -10.91 -1.27
C LEU A 80 -12.51 -10.08 -1.60
N GLY A 81 -12.68 -9.68 -2.86
CA GLY A 81 -13.87 -8.97 -3.30
C GLY A 81 -15.16 -9.77 -3.07
N VAL A 82 -15.13 -11.08 -3.37
CA VAL A 82 -16.26 -11.99 -3.11
C VAL A 82 -16.50 -12.15 -1.60
N VAL A 83 -15.46 -12.33 -0.79
CA VAL A 83 -15.56 -12.46 0.67
C VAL A 83 -16.20 -11.21 1.30
N ILE A 84 -15.78 -10.01 0.86
CA ILE A 84 -16.35 -8.73 1.29
C ILE A 84 -17.82 -8.62 0.84
N LEU A 85 -18.13 -9.02 -0.39
CA LEU A 85 -19.50 -8.96 -0.94
C LEU A 85 -20.48 -9.83 -0.13
N PHE A 86 -20.04 -11.00 0.34
CA PHE A 86 -20.83 -11.90 1.17
C PHE A 86 -20.78 -11.55 2.68
N GLY A 87 -20.18 -10.42 3.04
CA GLY A 87 -20.23 -9.87 4.41
C GLY A 87 -19.58 -10.76 5.46
N LYS A 88 -18.60 -11.59 5.07
CA LYS A 88 -17.93 -12.52 5.99
C LYS A 88 -16.71 -11.87 6.70
N MET A 89 -16.64 -10.54 6.68
CA MET A 89 -15.68 -9.68 7.39
C MET A 89 -16.37 -8.39 7.82
#